data_AF-L5M505-F1
#
_entry.id   AF-L5M505-F1
#
_cell.length_a   1.000
_cell.length_b   1.000
_cell.length_c   1.000
_cell.angle_alpha   90.00
_cell.angle_beta   90.00
_cell.angle_gamma   90.00
#
_symmetry.space_group_name_H-M   'P 1'
#
loop_
_entity.id
_entity.type
_entity.pdbx_description
1 polymer ?
#
loop_
_entity_poly.entity_id
_entity_poly.type
_entity_poly.pdbx_seq_one_letter_code
_entity_poly.pdbx_strand_id
1 'polypeptide(L)'
;MENDDDWDFVFELEIATQKRPLTFLGLKIFAGFGVCEFLKCSETSLRLWLQTMESHYHSSNPYHNSTHAAHVLHATAYFLCQERIKQALGSVDEAAALIAAAVHDLDHLGRTNLFLCNAGSPLAVLFNDCAVLESHHAALAFQLTAKEDKRNIFKNVERNDYRTLRRGIIDMVLATEMTRHFEHISKFVNSVVKPLAELEESEGNEPNPRDVDRMLRSPENGTLIKGMMIKCANMSRAR
;
A
#
# COMPACT_ATOMS: atom_id res chain seq x y z
N MET A 1 -6.46 11.76 -17.77
CA MET A 1 -5.82 10.54 -17.23
C MET A 1 -5.98 9.41 -18.24
N GLU A 2 -5.69 9.66 -19.52
CA GLU A 2 -5.97 8.71 -20.62
C GLU A 2 -4.76 7.81 -20.94
N ASN A 3 -3.56 8.15 -20.46
CA ASN A 3 -2.32 7.38 -20.61
C ASN A 3 -1.78 6.87 -19.26
N ASP A 4 -2.66 6.40 -18.38
CA ASP A 4 -2.21 5.85 -17.08
C ASP A 4 -1.56 4.46 -17.18
N ASP A 5 -1.22 3.98 -18.38
CA ASP A 5 -0.37 2.80 -18.54
C ASP A 5 1.13 3.16 -18.60
N ASP A 6 1.47 4.45 -18.71
CA ASP A 6 2.85 4.95 -18.71
C ASP A 6 3.35 5.23 -17.28
N TRP A 7 4.62 4.91 -17.01
CA TRP A 7 5.28 5.14 -15.72
C TRP A 7 5.54 6.63 -15.45
N ASP A 8 5.76 7.42 -16.50
CA ASP A 8 6.03 8.87 -16.38
C ASP A 8 4.76 9.72 -16.20
N PHE A 9 3.58 9.11 -16.38
CA PHE A 9 2.26 9.75 -16.30
C PHE A 9 2.05 10.55 -15.00
N VAL A 10 2.64 10.10 -13.88
CA VAL A 10 2.42 10.73 -12.57
C VAL A 10 3.04 12.13 -12.49
N PHE A 11 4.11 12.42 -13.23
CA PHE A 11 4.71 13.77 -13.27
C PHE A 11 3.85 14.75 -14.05
N GLU A 12 3.30 14.32 -15.19
CA GLU A 12 2.33 15.13 -15.93
C GLU A 12 1.09 15.43 -15.07
N LEU A 13 0.65 14.43 -14.30
CA LEU A 13 -0.46 14.59 -13.37
C LEU A 13 -0.11 15.55 -12.23
N GLU A 14 1.11 15.53 -11.68
CA GLU A 14 1.55 16.49 -10.67
C GLU A 14 1.41 17.94 -11.17
N ILE A 15 1.87 18.21 -12.39
CA ILE A 15 1.80 19.53 -13.02
C ILE A 15 0.33 19.93 -13.22
N ALA A 16 -0.47 19.05 -13.83
CA ALA A 16 -1.87 19.33 -14.16
C ALA A 16 -2.74 19.54 -12.91
N THR A 17 -2.42 18.86 -11.80
CA THR A 17 -3.19 18.94 -10.54
C THR A 17 -2.63 19.98 -9.56
N GLN A 18 -1.57 20.70 -9.93
CA GLN A 18 -0.88 21.66 -9.07
C GLN A 18 -0.40 21.02 -7.75
N LYS A 19 0.37 19.93 -7.86
CA LYS A 19 0.88 19.11 -6.72
C LYS A 19 -0.21 18.42 -5.91
N ARG A 20 -1.30 18.02 -6.57
CA ARG A 20 -2.37 17.22 -5.96
C ARG A 20 -2.64 15.88 -6.67
N PRO A 21 -1.60 15.13 -7.10
CA PRO A 21 -1.82 13.95 -7.93
C PRO A 21 -2.52 12.82 -7.17
N LEU A 22 -2.30 12.67 -5.87
CA LEU A 22 -2.82 11.56 -5.07
C LEU A 22 -4.35 11.60 -4.97
N THR A 23 -4.94 12.79 -4.78
CA THR A 23 -6.40 12.90 -4.73
C THR A 23 -7.05 12.48 -6.04
N PHE A 24 -6.55 13.01 -7.16
CA PHE A 24 -7.17 12.77 -8.47
C PHE A 24 -6.96 11.33 -8.93
N LEU A 25 -5.73 10.82 -8.82
CA LEU A 25 -5.41 9.44 -9.19
C LEU A 25 -6.11 8.44 -8.27
N GLY A 26 -6.12 8.73 -6.97
CA GLY A 26 -6.81 7.92 -5.97
C GLY A 26 -8.30 7.77 -6.28
N LEU A 27 -8.99 8.84 -6.66
CA LEU A 27 -10.40 8.75 -7.04
C LEU A 27 -10.62 7.83 -8.26
N LYS A 28 -9.76 7.94 -9.29
CA LYS A 28 -9.85 7.08 -10.49
C LYS A 28 -9.59 5.61 -10.15
N ILE A 29 -8.48 5.33 -9.47
CA ILE A 29 -8.05 3.95 -9.15
C ILE A 29 -9.06 3.30 -8.18
N PHE A 30 -9.46 3.98 -7.11
CA PHE A 30 -10.38 3.42 -6.13
C PHE A 30 -11.76 3.14 -6.73
N ALA A 31 -12.22 3.95 -7.69
CA ALA A 31 -13.43 3.65 -8.45
C ALA A 31 -13.25 2.42 -9.36
N GLY A 32 -12.11 2.31 -10.06
CA GLY A 32 -11.81 1.15 -10.91
C GLY A 32 -11.75 -0.18 -10.16
N PHE A 33 -11.34 -0.16 -8.89
CA PHE A 33 -11.31 -1.33 -8.00
C PHE A 33 -12.56 -1.51 -7.13
N GLY A 34 -13.58 -0.65 -7.26
CA GLY A 34 -14.81 -0.76 -6.46
C GLY A 34 -14.59 -0.59 -4.95
N VAL A 35 -13.62 0.22 -4.53
CA VAL A 35 -13.23 0.34 -3.11
C VAL A 35 -14.34 0.99 -2.28
N CYS A 36 -15.08 1.95 -2.84
CA CYS A 36 -16.20 2.59 -2.14
C CYS A 36 -17.33 1.60 -1.85
N GLU A 37 -17.64 0.75 -2.83
CA GLU A 37 -18.65 -0.30 -2.75
C GLU A 37 -18.27 -1.33 -1.69
N PHE A 38 -17.01 -1.77 -1.69
CA PHE A 38 -16.48 -2.67 -0.67
C PHE A 38 -16.54 -2.06 0.75
N LEU A 39 -16.11 -0.80 0.90
CA LEU A 39 -16.11 -0.11 2.19
C LEU A 39 -17.48 0.44 2.61
N LYS A 40 -18.48 0.37 1.73
CA LYS A 40 -19.81 0.98 1.91
C LYS A 40 -19.72 2.48 2.22
N CYS A 41 -18.80 3.20 1.59
CA CYS A 41 -18.61 4.64 1.76
C CYS A 41 -18.98 5.41 0.48
N SER A 42 -19.28 6.70 0.62
CA SER A 42 -19.59 7.54 -0.54
C SER A 42 -18.31 8.06 -1.20
N GLU A 43 -18.35 8.30 -2.51
CA GLU A 43 -17.25 8.95 -3.23
C GLU A 43 -16.89 10.32 -2.62
N THR A 44 -17.87 11.02 -2.04
CA THR A 44 -17.62 12.27 -1.30
C THR A 44 -16.76 12.02 -0.06
N SER A 45 -17.04 10.97 0.71
CA SER A 45 -16.22 10.59 1.87
C SER A 45 -14.81 10.20 1.44
N LEU A 46 -14.68 9.42 0.35
CA LEU A 46 -13.38 9.02 -0.19
C LEU A 46 -12.58 10.25 -0.67
N ARG A 47 -13.20 11.18 -1.40
CA ARG A 47 -12.57 12.43 -1.84
C ARG A 47 -12.04 13.22 -0.65
N LEU A 48 -12.85 13.41 0.39
CA LEU A 48 -12.46 14.15 1.59
C LEU A 48 -11.33 13.43 2.34
N TRP A 49 -11.35 12.11 2.38
CA TRP A 49 -10.29 11.30 2.96
C TRP A 49 -8.97 11.46 2.19
N LEU A 50 -8.98 11.27 0.87
CA LEU A 50 -7.80 11.44 0.01
C LEU A 50 -7.20 12.85 0.12
N GLN A 51 -8.04 13.89 0.10
CA GLN A 51 -7.59 15.28 0.29
C GLN A 51 -6.93 15.50 1.66
N THR A 52 -7.42 14.81 2.69
CA THR A 52 -6.85 14.89 4.04
C THR A 52 -5.51 14.16 4.11
N MET A 53 -5.38 12.98 3.48
CA MET A 53 -4.09 12.28 3.42
C MET A 53 -3.07 13.11 2.61
N GLU A 54 -3.46 13.57 1.43
CA GLU A 54 -2.61 14.37 0.55
C GLU A 54 -2.09 15.66 1.22
N SER A 55 -2.92 16.32 2.03
CA SER A 55 -2.49 17.54 2.73
C SER A 55 -1.42 17.30 3.82
N HIS A 56 -1.23 16.05 4.25
CA HIS A 56 -0.19 15.66 5.21
C HIS A 56 1.07 15.11 4.52
N TYR A 57 1.14 15.12 3.19
CA TYR A 57 2.39 14.96 2.48
C TYR A 57 3.08 16.31 2.29
N HIS A 58 4.33 16.41 2.74
CA HIS A 58 5.10 17.66 2.67
C HIS A 58 5.55 17.96 1.24
N SER A 59 4.91 18.94 0.59
CA SER A 59 5.25 19.37 -0.79
C SER A 59 6.65 20.00 -0.92
N SER A 60 7.29 20.33 0.21
CA SER A 60 8.69 20.77 0.30
C SER A 60 9.69 19.61 0.22
N ASN A 61 9.27 18.37 0.45
CA ASN A 61 10.15 17.22 0.31
C ASN A 61 10.46 16.99 -1.18
N PRO A 62 11.74 16.83 -1.57
CA PRO A 62 12.10 16.54 -2.96
C PRO A 62 11.58 15.19 -3.47
N TYR A 63 11.42 14.21 -2.57
CA TYR A 63 11.02 12.84 -2.91
C TYR A 63 9.74 12.41 -2.18
N HIS A 64 9.75 12.32 -0.85
CA HIS A 64 8.60 11.84 -0.05
C HIS A 64 7.48 12.90 0.07
N ASN A 65 6.83 13.19 -1.05
CA ASN A 65 5.67 14.07 -1.19
C ASN A 65 4.49 13.27 -1.80
N SER A 66 3.34 13.93 -2.03
CA SER A 66 2.13 13.26 -2.51
C SER A 66 2.28 12.67 -3.92
N THR A 67 3.21 13.17 -4.73
CA THR A 67 3.53 12.63 -6.05
C THR A 67 4.19 11.26 -5.94
N HIS A 68 5.07 11.06 -4.96
CA HIS A 68 5.62 9.73 -4.66
C HIS A 68 4.51 8.76 -4.23
N ALA A 69 3.63 9.18 -3.31
CA ALA A 69 2.50 8.34 -2.89
C ALA A 69 1.57 7.97 -4.06
N ALA A 70 1.31 8.91 -4.97
CA ALA A 70 0.53 8.65 -6.19
C ALA A 70 1.21 7.63 -7.11
N HIS A 71 2.54 7.70 -7.26
CA HIS A 71 3.31 6.73 -8.04
C HIS A 71 3.28 5.33 -7.42
N VAL A 72 3.45 5.22 -6.10
CA VAL A 72 3.34 3.91 -5.41
C VAL A 72 1.92 3.35 -5.51
N LEU A 73 0.89 4.20 -5.41
CA LEU A 73 -0.50 3.79 -5.62
C LEU A 73 -0.74 3.27 -7.04
N HIS A 74 -0.21 3.95 -8.04
CA HIS A 74 -0.28 3.54 -9.45
C HIS A 74 0.40 2.20 -9.70
N ALA A 75 1.65 2.04 -9.24
CA ALA A 75 2.39 0.79 -9.32
C ALA A 75 1.66 -0.37 -8.61
N THR A 76 1.07 -0.08 -7.45
CA THR A 76 0.28 -1.07 -6.69
C THR A 76 -0.95 -1.50 -7.49
N ALA A 77 -1.68 -0.57 -8.10
CA ALA A 77 -2.81 -0.88 -8.97
C ALA A 77 -2.38 -1.73 -10.18
N TYR A 78 -1.24 -1.41 -10.80
CA TYR A 78 -0.68 -2.21 -11.89
C TYR A 78 -0.38 -3.65 -11.47
N PHE A 79 0.21 -3.85 -10.28
CA PHE A 79 0.48 -5.20 -9.77
C PHE A 79 -0.80 -5.96 -9.44
N LEU A 80 -1.80 -5.31 -8.85
CA LEU A 80 -3.12 -5.91 -8.59
C LEU A 80 -3.84 -6.33 -9.88
N CYS A 81 -3.52 -5.71 -11.02
CA CYS A 81 -4.07 -6.11 -12.32
C CYS A 81 -3.48 -7.40 -12.89
N GLN A 82 -2.32 -7.86 -12.40
CA GLN A 82 -1.63 -9.05 -12.89
C GLN A 82 -2.38 -10.34 -12.52
N GLU A 83 -2.48 -11.29 -13.45
CA GLU A 83 -3.28 -12.51 -13.29
C GLU A 83 -2.92 -13.30 -12.02
N ARG A 84 -1.61 -13.46 -11.76
CA ARG A 84 -1.12 -14.18 -10.57
C ARG A 84 -1.54 -13.50 -9.26
N ILE A 85 -1.60 -12.18 -9.24
CA ILE A 85 -1.99 -11.41 -8.06
C ILE A 85 -3.51 -11.48 -7.86
N LYS A 86 -4.30 -11.36 -8.94
CA LYS A 86 -5.76 -11.57 -8.92
C LYS A 86 -6.15 -12.97 -8.46
N GLN A 87 -5.34 -13.98 -8.77
CA GLN A 87 -5.55 -15.33 -8.27
C GLN A 87 -5.28 -15.43 -6.76
N ALA A 88 -4.26 -14.73 -6.26
CA ALA A 88 -3.84 -14.85 -4.87
C ALA A 88 -4.66 -14.00 -3.89
N LEU A 89 -5.10 -12.81 -4.29
CA LEU A 89 -5.66 -11.79 -3.41
C LEU A 89 -7.16 -11.59 -3.64
N GLY A 90 -7.91 -11.31 -2.57
CA GLY A 90 -9.34 -10.96 -2.66
C GLY A 90 -9.61 -9.46 -2.52
N SER A 91 -10.87 -9.04 -2.60
CA SER A 91 -11.24 -7.61 -2.56
C SER A 91 -10.82 -6.89 -1.28
N VAL A 92 -10.78 -7.59 -0.14
CA VAL A 92 -10.27 -7.04 1.14
C VAL A 92 -8.78 -6.70 1.02
N ASP A 93 -8.01 -7.56 0.35
CA ASP A 93 -6.57 -7.41 0.16
C ASP A 93 -6.25 -6.31 -0.85
N GLU A 94 -7.03 -6.22 -1.93
CA GLU A 94 -6.94 -5.14 -2.92
C GLU A 94 -7.21 -3.77 -2.27
N ALA A 95 -8.30 -3.65 -1.52
CA ALA A 95 -8.62 -2.44 -0.78
C ALA A 95 -7.53 -2.08 0.24
N ALA A 96 -7.02 -3.08 0.99
CA ALA A 96 -5.92 -2.88 1.93
C ALA A 96 -4.66 -2.36 1.22
N ALA A 97 -4.31 -2.94 0.06
CA ALA A 97 -3.12 -2.58 -0.68
C ALA A 97 -3.16 -1.15 -1.24
N LEU A 98 -4.28 -0.76 -1.84
CA LEU A 98 -4.46 0.59 -2.37
C LEU A 98 -4.46 1.64 -1.25
N ILE A 99 -5.11 1.36 -0.12
CA ILE A 99 -5.09 2.26 1.04
C ILE A 99 -3.69 2.35 1.63
N ALA A 100 -2.99 1.22 1.80
CA ALA A 100 -1.62 1.21 2.30
C ALA A 100 -0.69 2.04 1.40
N ALA A 101 -0.74 1.86 0.09
CA ALA A 101 0.05 2.63 -0.86
C ALA A 101 -0.18 4.15 -0.74
N ALA A 102 -1.44 4.57 -0.58
CA ALA A 102 -1.81 5.97 -0.44
C ALA A 102 -1.33 6.63 0.87
N VAL A 103 -1.00 5.85 1.90
CA VAL A 103 -0.63 6.38 3.24
C VAL A 103 0.74 5.95 3.74
N HIS A 104 1.49 5.14 2.98
CA HIS A 104 2.70 4.47 3.48
C HIS A 104 3.83 5.42 3.92
N ASP A 105 3.80 6.68 3.46
CA ASP A 105 4.82 7.72 3.70
C ASP A 105 4.17 9.02 4.25
N LEU A 106 2.98 8.92 4.85
CA LEU A 106 2.21 10.06 5.32
C LEU A 106 2.95 10.87 6.40
N ASP A 107 3.08 12.20 6.26
CA ASP A 107 3.84 13.06 7.19
C ASP A 107 5.34 12.72 7.29
N HIS A 108 5.92 12.18 6.20
CA HIS A 108 7.35 11.92 6.14
C HIS A 108 8.17 13.22 6.27
N LEU A 109 9.17 13.22 7.17
CA LEU A 109 9.97 14.41 7.52
C LEU A 109 11.13 14.70 6.55
N GLY A 110 11.24 13.92 5.49
CA GLY A 110 12.36 14.00 4.53
C GLY A 110 13.71 13.61 5.15
N ARG A 111 13.68 12.79 6.20
CA ARG A 111 14.85 12.26 6.93
C ARG A 111 14.63 10.78 7.17
N THR A 112 15.72 10.03 7.38
CA THR A 112 15.66 8.58 7.63
C THR A 112 15.40 8.27 9.10
N ASN A 113 14.92 7.05 9.40
CA ASN A 113 14.79 6.55 10.78
C ASN A 113 16.09 6.72 11.59
N LEU A 114 17.25 6.36 11.01
CA LEU A 114 18.56 6.50 11.67
C LEU A 114 18.86 7.95 12.08
N PHE A 115 18.52 8.93 11.23
CA PHE A 115 18.68 10.34 11.58
C PHE A 115 17.78 10.73 12.76
N LEU A 116 16.52 10.29 12.76
CA LEU A 116 15.55 10.59 13.81
C LEU A 116 15.96 9.99 15.17
N CYS A 117 16.46 8.76 15.18
CA CYS A 117 17.01 8.10 16.38
C CYS A 117 18.23 8.84 16.91
N ASN A 118 19.21 9.12 16.04
CA ASN A 118 20.44 9.82 16.45
C ASN A 118 20.18 11.25 16.96
N ALA A 119 19.15 11.91 16.44
CA ALA A 119 18.74 13.24 16.87
C ALA A 119 17.89 13.24 18.16
N GLY A 120 17.50 12.07 18.68
CA GLY A 120 16.58 11.97 19.82
C GLY A 120 15.23 12.63 19.53
N SER A 121 14.74 12.52 18.29
CA SER A 121 13.50 13.19 17.87
C SER A 121 12.29 12.69 18.68
N PRO A 122 11.23 13.51 18.84
CA PRO A 122 10.03 13.07 19.56
C PRO A 122 9.39 11.79 19.00
N LEU A 123 9.43 11.59 17.68
CA LEU A 123 8.93 10.36 17.05
C LEU A 123 9.80 9.15 17.41
N ALA A 124 11.12 9.31 17.41
CA ALA A 124 12.03 8.23 17.78
C ALA A 124 11.83 7.78 19.23
N VAL A 125 11.64 8.75 20.15
CA VAL A 125 11.28 8.47 21.55
C VAL A 125 9.92 7.77 21.64
N LEU A 126 8.91 8.26 20.91
CA LEU A 126 7.56 7.70 20.93
C LEU A 126 7.51 6.24 20.46
N PHE A 127 8.28 5.92 19.42
CA PHE A 127 8.34 4.58 18.82
C PHE A 127 9.53 3.74 19.28
N ASN A 128 10.25 4.17 20.33
CA ASN A 128 11.37 3.46 20.94
C ASN A 128 12.42 3.01 19.91
N ASP A 129 12.78 3.90 18.98
CA ASP A 129 13.75 3.65 17.89
C ASP A 129 13.41 2.47 16.95
N CYS A 130 12.18 1.96 17.00
CA CYS A 130 11.74 0.80 16.22
C CYS A 130 10.76 1.20 15.11
N ALA A 131 11.11 1.00 13.84
CA ALA A 131 10.26 1.32 12.68
C ALA A 131 9.57 2.69 12.81
N VAL A 132 10.35 3.72 13.15
CA VAL A 132 9.85 5.00 13.67
C VAL A 132 8.88 5.67 12.69
N LEU A 133 9.31 5.84 11.44
CA LEU A 133 8.52 6.49 10.40
C LEU A 133 7.33 5.62 9.96
N GLU A 134 7.55 4.33 9.71
CA GLU A 134 6.50 3.42 9.25
C GLU A 134 5.38 3.28 10.30
N SER A 135 5.74 3.24 11.59
CA SER A 135 4.78 3.27 12.69
C SER A 135 4.01 4.59 12.75
N HIS A 136 4.70 5.72 12.51
CA HIS A 136 4.10 7.04 12.45
C HIS A 136 3.09 7.16 11.29
N HIS A 137 3.47 6.76 10.08
CA HIS A 137 2.64 6.79 8.88
C HIS A 137 1.32 6.04 9.10
N ALA A 138 1.41 4.80 9.59
CA ALA A 138 0.24 3.99 9.90
C ALA A 138 -0.62 4.62 11.02
N ALA A 139 0.00 5.05 12.12
CA ALA A 139 -0.73 5.63 13.25
C ALA A 139 -1.49 6.90 12.85
N LEU A 140 -0.82 7.82 12.16
CA LEU A 140 -1.39 9.09 11.72
C LEU A 140 -2.53 8.88 10.74
N ALA A 141 -2.37 7.99 9.75
CA ALA A 141 -3.42 7.69 8.77
C ALA A 141 -4.73 7.29 9.45
N PHE A 142 -4.68 6.39 10.44
CA PHE A 142 -5.87 5.97 11.17
C PHE A 142 -6.42 7.06 12.11
N GLN A 143 -5.55 7.86 12.74
CA GLN A 143 -5.98 8.99 13.56
C GLN A 143 -6.76 10.03 12.73
N LEU A 144 -6.21 10.42 11.57
CA LEU A 144 -6.86 11.37 10.67
C LEU A 144 -8.17 10.83 10.11
N THR A 145 -8.23 9.54 9.79
CA THR A 145 -9.45 8.89 9.29
C THR A 145 -10.55 8.87 10.35
N ALA A 146 -10.21 8.59 11.61
CA ALA A 146 -11.17 8.51 12.71
C ALA A 146 -11.58 9.88 13.27
N LYS A 147 -10.85 10.95 12.96
CA LYS A 147 -11.05 12.29 13.53
C LYS A 147 -12.39 12.92 13.17
N GLU A 148 -12.87 12.73 11.94
CA GLU A 148 -14.12 13.32 11.44
C GLU A 148 -14.95 12.28 10.67
N ASP A 149 -16.21 12.10 11.09
CA ASP A 149 -17.13 11.13 10.48
C ASP A 149 -17.25 11.22 8.96
N LYS A 150 -17.23 12.43 8.40
CA LYS A 150 -17.36 12.68 6.95
C LYS A 150 -16.13 12.25 6.13
N ARG A 151 -15.01 11.95 6.79
CA ARG A 151 -13.76 11.45 6.19
C ARG A 151 -13.50 9.98 6.53
N ASN A 152 -14.30 9.40 7.42
CA ASN A 152 -14.09 8.04 7.87
C ASN A 152 -14.62 7.05 6.82
N ILE A 153 -13.76 6.68 5.88
CA ILE A 153 -14.06 5.68 4.84
C ILE A 153 -14.38 4.30 5.40
N PHE A 154 -14.09 4.02 6.67
CA PHE A 154 -14.36 2.74 7.33
C PHE A 154 -15.65 2.74 8.15
N LYS A 155 -16.40 3.86 8.19
CA LYS A 155 -17.55 4.06 9.09
C LYS A 155 -18.61 2.95 9.00
N ASN A 156 -18.84 2.43 7.80
CA ASN A 156 -19.90 1.45 7.52
C ASN A 156 -19.37 0.02 7.33
N VAL A 157 -18.07 -0.21 7.56
CA VAL A 157 -17.44 -1.53 7.46
C VAL A 157 -17.77 -2.34 8.71
N GLU A 158 -18.09 -3.62 8.55
CA GLU A 158 -18.35 -4.49 9.70
C GLU A 158 -17.11 -4.67 10.58
N ARG A 159 -17.31 -4.90 11.88
CA ARG A 159 -16.22 -4.90 12.86
C ARG A 159 -15.11 -5.92 12.55
N ASN A 160 -15.48 -7.11 12.05
CA ASN A 160 -14.51 -8.14 11.72
C ASN A 160 -13.73 -7.80 10.45
N ASP A 161 -14.42 -7.31 9.42
CA ASP A 161 -13.80 -6.87 8.18
C ASP A 161 -12.87 -5.68 8.42
N TYR A 162 -13.28 -4.71 9.23
CA TYR A 162 -12.44 -3.58 9.62
C TYR A 162 -11.17 -4.04 10.34
N ARG A 163 -11.25 -5.05 11.21
CA ARG A 163 -10.07 -5.60 11.90
C ARG A 163 -9.09 -6.23 10.92
N THR A 164 -9.58 -7.04 9.99
CA THR A 164 -8.76 -7.68 8.95
C THR A 164 -8.13 -6.63 8.03
N LEU A 165 -8.94 -5.68 7.55
CA LEU A 165 -8.50 -4.59 6.69
C LEU A 165 -7.44 -3.72 7.38
N ARG A 166 -7.72 -3.28 8.61
CA ARG A 166 -6.79 -2.50 9.43
C ARG A 166 -5.46 -3.22 9.62
N ARG A 167 -5.51 -4.52 9.96
CA ARG A 167 -4.31 -5.34 10.12
C ARG A 167 -3.50 -5.38 8.82
N GLY A 168 -4.15 -5.69 7.70
CA GLY A 168 -3.50 -5.73 6.39
C GLY A 168 -2.83 -4.42 6.00
N ILE A 169 -3.51 -3.29 6.20
CA ILE A 169 -2.94 -1.96 5.92
C ILE A 169 -1.69 -1.71 6.78
N ILE A 170 -1.76 -1.97 8.09
CA ILE A 170 -0.64 -1.76 9.01
C ILE A 170 0.53 -2.66 8.62
N ASP A 171 0.29 -3.94 8.36
CA ASP A 171 1.34 -4.89 8.03
C ASP A 171 2.05 -4.52 6.71
N MET A 172 1.31 -3.99 5.73
CA MET A 172 1.87 -3.49 4.47
C MET A 172 2.69 -2.22 4.65
N VAL A 173 2.22 -1.25 5.43
CA VAL A 173 2.98 -0.02 5.73
C VAL A 173 4.25 -0.36 6.51
N LEU A 174 4.19 -1.22 7.52
CA LEU A 174 5.39 -1.64 8.25
C LEU A 174 6.38 -2.44 7.38
N ALA A 175 5.89 -3.16 6.37
CA ALA A 175 6.76 -3.90 5.45
C ALA A 175 7.59 -2.98 4.54
N THR A 176 7.27 -1.69 4.41
CA THR A 176 8.08 -0.75 3.62
C THR A 176 9.42 -0.43 4.29
N GLU A 177 9.58 -0.72 5.58
CA GLU A 177 10.84 -0.55 6.31
C GLU A 177 11.99 -1.28 5.61
N MET A 178 13.07 -0.55 5.35
CA MET A 178 14.20 -1.07 4.56
C MET A 178 15.18 -1.90 5.37
N THR A 179 15.23 -1.76 6.70
CA THR A 179 16.08 -2.60 7.58
C THR A 179 15.69 -4.07 7.52
N ARG A 180 14.40 -4.36 7.27
CA ARG A 180 13.83 -5.71 7.16
C ARG A 180 13.68 -6.19 5.72
N HIS A 181 14.26 -5.47 4.75
CA HIS A 181 14.11 -5.77 3.33
C HIS A 181 14.46 -7.22 2.97
N PHE A 182 15.64 -7.70 3.38
CA PHE A 182 16.09 -9.06 3.10
C PHE A 182 15.26 -10.12 3.83
N GLU A 183 14.76 -9.83 5.03
CA GLU A 183 13.86 -10.73 5.76
C GLU A 183 12.58 -10.98 4.95
N HIS A 184 11.96 -9.91 4.43
CA HIS A 184 10.78 -10.02 3.58
C HIS A 184 11.06 -10.79 2.28
N ILE A 185 12.17 -10.51 1.61
CA ILE A 185 12.57 -11.25 0.39
C ILE A 185 12.76 -12.73 0.69
N SER A 186 13.55 -13.07 1.71
CA SER A 186 13.83 -14.47 2.04
C SER A 186 12.56 -15.25 2.36
N LYS A 187 11.61 -14.66 3.11
CA LYS A 187 10.33 -15.30 3.38
C LYS A 187 9.51 -15.49 2.11
N PHE A 188 9.38 -14.45 1.27
CA PHE A 188 8.64 -14.55 0.01
C PHE A 188 9.24 -15.62 -0.92
N VAL A 189 10.56 -15.64 -1.09
CA VAL A 189 11.23 -16.63 -1.95
C VAL A 189 11.02 -18.05 -1.44
N ASN A 190 11.19 -18.28 -0.14
CA ASN A 190 11.13 -19.63 0.42
C ASN A 190 9.70 -20.15 0.62
N SER A 191 8.71 -19.28 0.82
CA SER A 191 7.32 -19.69 1.11
C SER A 191 6.37 -19.54 -0.08
N VAL A 192 6.72 -18.70 -1.07
CA VAL A 192 5.89 -18.47 -2.26
C VAL A 192 6.62 -18.93 -3.51
N VAL A 193 7.80 -18.39 -3.82
CA VAL A 193 8.45 -18.62 -5.13
C VAL A 193 8.91 -20.07 -5.31
N LYS A 194 9.69 -20.62 -4.37
CA LYS A 194 10.21 -21.99 -4.48
C LYS A 194 9.10 -23.05 -4.48
N PRO A 195 8.14 -23.03 -3.52
CA PRO A 195 7.07 -24.03 -3.53
C PRO A 195 6.19 -23.94 -4.78
N LEU A 196 6.01 -22.73 -5.32
CA LEU A 196 5.26 -22.54 -6.56
C LEU A 196 5.99 -23.10 -7.77
N ALA A 197 7.30 -22.88 -7.88
CA ALA A 197 8.13 -23.49 -8.92
C ALA A 197 8.10 -25.02 -8.83
N GLU A 198 8.21 -25.59 -7.62
CA GLU A 198 8.13 -27.04 -7.40
C GLU A 198 6.77 -27.63 -7.83
N LEU A 199 5.66 -26.90 -7.60
CA LEU A 199 4.33 -27.29 -8.07
C LEU A 199 4.18 -27.20 -9.58
N GLU A 200 4.89 -26.27 -10.24
CA GLU A 200 4.87 -26.08 -11.69
C GLU A 200 5.83 -27.04 -12.42
N GLU A 201 6.90 -27.47 -11.77
CA GLU A 201 7.93 -28.36 -12.31
C GLU A 201 7.66 -29.85 -12.06
N SER A 202 6.58 -30.23 -11.38
CA SER A 202 6.28 -31.64 -11.10
C SER A 202 6.09 -32.43 -12.42
N GLU A 203 7.13 -33.14 -12.84
CA GLU A 203 7.24 -33.79 -14.15
C GLU A 203 6.04 -34.72 -14.45
N GLY A 204 5.33 -34.46 -15.56
CA GLY A 204 4.44 -35.42 -16.22
C GLY A 204 2.92 -35.24 -16.02
N ASN A 205 2.47 -34.29 -15.19
CA ASN A 205 1.07 -33.86 -15.14
C ASN A 205 1.01 -32.32 -15.12
N GLU A 206 0.03 -31.72 -15.81
CA GLU A 206 -0.23 -30.29 -15.67
C GLU A 206 -0.38 -29.93 -14.18
N PRO A 207 0.19 -28.80 -13.72
CA PRO A 207 0.09 -28.38 -12.33
C PRO A 207 -1.38 -28.31 -11.93
N ASN A 208 -1.76 -29.03 -10.86
CA ASN A 208 -3.14 -29.04 -10.39
C ASN A 208 -3.54 -27.62 -9.97
N PRO A 209 -4.47 -26.95 -10.70
CA PRO A 209 -4.77 -25.55 -10.45
C PRO A 209 -5.31 -25.30 -9.04
N ARG A 210 -5.93 -26.32 -8.42
CA ARG A 210 -6.44 -26.24 -7.04
C ARG A 210 -5.34 -26.21 -5.99
N ASP A 211 -4.22 -26.86 -6.23
CA ASP A 211 -3.10 -26.90 -5.28
C ASP A 211 -2.35 -25.57 -5.29
N VAL A 212 -2.13 -25.00 -6.49
CA VAL A 212 -1.59 -23.65 -6.67
C VAL A 212 -2.49 -22.60 -6.03
N ASP A 213 -3.80 -22.63 -6.31
CA ASP A 213 -4.77 -21.69 -5.75
C ASP A 213 -4.82 -21.76 -4.21
N ARG A 214 -4.86 -22.99 -3.64
CA ARG A 214 -4.84 -23.20 -2.19
C ARG A 214 -3.55 -22.65 -1.55
N MET A 215 -2.40 -22.85 -2.20
CA MET A 215 -1.12 -22.37 -1.69
C MET A 215 -1.08 -20.83 -1.68
N LEU A 216 -1.44 -20.20 -2.79
CA LEU A 216 -1.39 -18.74 -2.96
C LEU A 216 -2.39 -18.01 -2.03
N ARG A 217 -3.60 -18.57 -1.85
CA ARG A 217 -4.66 -17.97 -1.02
C ARG A 217 -4.50 -18.20 0.49
N SER A 218 -3.47 -18.92 0.93
CA SER A 218 -3.22 -19.05 2.37
C SER A 218 -2.99 -17.67 3.02
N PRO A 219 -3.52 -17.40 4.22
CA PRO A 219 -3.37 -16.09 4.87
C PRO A 219 -1.91 -15.64 5.04
N GLU A 220 -1.02 -16.59 5.32
CA GLU A 220 0.41 -16.35 5.46
C GLU A 220 1.03 -15.91 4.12
N ASN A 221 0.75 -16.62 3.03
CA ASN A 221 1.27 -16.27 1.71
C ASN A 221 0.64 -14.98 1.17
N GLY A 222 -0.66 -14.75 1.41
CA GLY A 222 -1.31 -13.49 1.08
C GLY A 222 -0.63 -12.30 1.75
N THR A 223 -0.19 -12.45 3.01
CA THR A 223 0.58 -11.42 3.73
C THR A 223 1.95 -11.19 3.08
N LEU A 224 2.67 -12.25 2.71
CA LEU A 224 3.97 -12.14 2.05
C LEU A 224 3.86 -11.53 0.65
N ILE A 225 2.85 -11.91 -0.13
CA ILE A 225 2.58 -11.37 -1.47
C ILE A 225 2.28 -9.87 -1.38
N LYS A 226 1.38 -9.46 -0.48
CA LYS A 226 1.08 -8.04 -0.24
C LYS A 226 2.32 -7.25 0.20
N GLY A 227 3.08 -7.78 1.15
CA GLY A 227 4.31 -7.15 1.64
C GLY A 227 5.36 -6.99 0.53
N MET A 228 5.55 -8.00 -0.32
CA MET A 228 6.47 -7.89 -1.46
C MET A 228 5.96 -6.88 -2.49
N MET A 229 4.66 -6.91 -2.81
CA MET A 229 4.05 -6.02 -3.79
C MET A 229 4.25 -4.54 -3.44
N ILE A 230 3.94 -4.13 -2.19
CA ILE A 230 4.11 -2.73 -1.79
C ILE A 230 5.58 -2.31 -1.76
N LYS A 231 6.51 -3.22 -1.41
CA LYS A 231 7.95 -2.94 -1.48
C LYS A 231 8.41 -2.73 -2.92
N CYS A 232 8.01 -3.60 -3.85
CA CYS A 232 8.30 -3.44 -5.27
C CYS A 232 7.73 -2.12 -5.80
N ALA A 233 6.49 -1.79 -5.47
CA ALA A 233 5.85 -0.53 -5.84
C ALA A 233 6.59 0.70 -5.26
N ASN A 234 7.05 0.63 -4.01
CA ASN A 234 7.79 1.73 -3.38
C ASN A 234 9.15 1.99 -4.06
N MET A 235 9.76 0.95 -4.63
CA MET A 235 11.06 1.03 -5.31
C MET A 235 10.95 1.07 -6.83
N SER A 236 9.75 1.06 -7.42
CA SER A 236 9.55 0.90 -8.88
C SER A 236 9.89 2.13 -9.70
N ARG A 237 10.22 3.26 -9.06
CA ARG A 237 10.63 4.46 -9.77
C ARG A 237 12.00 4.21 -10.42
N ALA A 238 11.98 3.94 -11.73
CA ALA A 238 13.19 3.96 -12.54
C ALA A 238 13.79 5.37 -12.47
N ARG A 239 15.12 5.44 -12.35
CA ARG A 239 15.87 6.70 -12.30
C ARG A 239 15.80 7.45 -13.61
#